data_AF-A0A3M4YKW0-F1
#
_entry.id   AF-A0A3M4YKW0-F1
#
_cell.length_a   1.000
_cell.length_b   1.000
_cell.length_c   1.000
_cell.angle_alpha   90.00
_cell.angle_beta   90.00
_cell.angle_gamma   90.00
#
_symmetry.space_group_name_H-M   'P 1'
#
loop_
_entity.id
_entity.type
_entity.pdbx_description
1 polymer ?
#
loop_
_entity_poly.entity_id
_entity_poly.type
_entity_poly.pdbx_seq_one_letter_code
_entity_poly.pdbx_strand_id
1 'polypeptide(L)' 'MKDRSHDEVMTRYFRANPAYAEELLAEVCRNGDIAERQVLLRQLQGEAGQSCVVTDSLRRREHE' A
#
# COMPACT_ATOMS: atom_id res chain seq x y z
N MET A 1 -10.28 10.68 -10.92
CA MET A 1 -10.82 9.74 -9.90
C MET A 1 -10.38 8.29 -10.08
N LYS A 2 -9.69 7.90 -11.17
CA LYS A 2 -9.24 6.50 -11.36
C LYS A 2 -8.03 6.14 -10.49
N ASP A 3 -7.25 7.13 -10.06
CA ASP A 3 -5.97 6.89 -9.41
C ASP A 3 -6.12 6.42 -7.96
N ARG A 4 -7.10 6.93 -7.19
CA ARG A 4 -7.36 6.45 -5.82
C ARG A 4 -7.73 4.97 -5.76
N SER A 5 -8.68 4.54 -6.60
CA SER A 5 -9.06 3.13 -6.67
C SER A 5 -7.90 2.24 -7.14
N HIS A 6 -7.03 2.77 -8.00
CA HIS A 6 -5.86 2.04 -8.46
C HIS A 6 -4.81 1.92 -7.36
N ASP A 7 -4.55 3.00 -6.63
CA ASP A 7 -3.60 3.02 -5.52
C ASP A 7 -4.03 2.10 -4.39
N GLU A 8 -5.33 2.05 -4.04
CA GLU A 8 -5.87 1.10 -3.05
C GLU A 8 -5.66 -0.37 -3.47
N VAL A 9 -5.92 -0.69 -4.74
CA VAL A 9 -5.72 -2.04 -5.29
C VAL A 9 -4.25 -2.42 -5.25
N MET A 10 -3.36 -1.52 -5.68
CA MET A 10 -1.92 -1.76 -5.67
C MET A 10 -1.38 -1.86 -4.25
N THR A 11 -1.87 -1.04 -3.31
CA THR A 11 -1.54 -1.13 -1.88
C THR A 11 -1.86 -2.52 -1.33
N ARG A 12 -3.05 -3.05 -1.61
CA ARG A 12 -3.46 -4.40 -1.16
C ARG A 12 -2.59 -5.48 -1.82
N TYR A 13 -2.28 -5.32 -3.11
CA TYR A 13 -1.46 -6.25 -3.86
C TYR A 13 -0.02 -6.32 -3.34
N PHE A 14 0.60 -5.17 -3.05
CA PHE A 14 1.95 -5.11 -2.47
C PHE A 14 2.01 -5.70 -1.06
N ARG A 15 0.98 -5.47 -0.23
CA ARG A 15 0.87 -6.11 1.09
C ARG A 15 0.75 -7.63 1.01
N ALA A 16 0.07 -8.15 -0.01
CA ALA A 16 -0.05 -9.59 -0.26
C ALA A 16 1.21 -10.19 -0.90
N ASN A 17 2.00 -9.40 -1.62
CA ASN A 17 3.16 -9.84 -2.39
C ASN A 17 4.40 -8.96 -2.13
N PRO A 18 5.02 -9.05 -0.94
CA PRO A 18 6.14 -8.18 -0.57
C PRO A 18 7.37 -8.36 -1.46
N ALA A 19 7.67 -9.59 -1.91
CA ALA A 19 8.80 -9.86 -2.80
C ALA A 19 8.68 -9.10 -4.14
N TYR A 20 7.48 -9.09 -4.73
CA TYR A 20 7.21 -8.33 -5.94
C TYR A 20 7.34 -6.81 -5.71
N ALA A 21 6.87 -6.33 -4.56
CA ALA A 21 6.98 -4.91 -4.22
C ALA A 21 8.44 -4.45 -4.09
N GLU A 22 9.30 -5.29 -3.51
CA GLU A 22 10.75 -5.03 -3.40
C GLU A 22 11.45 -5.03 -4.76
N GLU A 23 11.14 -6.01 -5.62
CA GLU A 23 11.67 -6.09 -6.98
C GLU A 23 11.29 -4.85 -7.80
N LEU A 24 10.02 -4.47 -7.75
CA LEU A 24 9.50 -3.31 -8.46
C LEU A 24 10.11 -2.00 -7.93
N LEU A 25 10.30 -1.87 -6.61
CA LEU A 25 10.98 -0.72 -6.02
C LEU A 25 12.43 -0.62 -6.51
N ALA A 26 13.14 -1.75 -6.57
CA ALA A 26 14.51 -1.78 -7.04
C ALA A 26 14.61 -1.41 -8.53
N GLU A 27 13.66 -1.85 -9.36
CA GLU A 27 13.58 -1.50 -10.78
C GLU A 27 13.29 -0.01 -11.01
N VAL A 28 12.25 0.51 -10.35
CA VAL A 28 11.82 1.91 -10.48
C VAL A 28 12.89 2.86 -9.89
N CYS A 29 13.63 2.45 -8.87
CA CYS A 29 14.79 3.22 -8.36
C CYS A 29 15.94 3.29 -9.37
N ARG A 30 16.18 2.23 -10.15
CA ARG A 30 17.28 2.18 -11.14
C ARG A 30 16.97 2.98 -12.39
N ASN A 31 15.79 2.78 -12.98
CA ASN A 31 15.47 3.25 -14.33
C ASN A 31 14.18 4.06 -14.44
N GLY A 32 13.37 4.11 -13.37
CA GLY A 32 12.09 4.80 -13.40
C GLY A 32 12.21 6.31 -13.30
N ASP A 33 11.20 7.02 -13.79
CA ASP A 33 11.15 8.47 -13.69
C ASP A 33 10.72 8.93 -12.26
N ILE A 34 10.72 10.24 -12.04
CA ILE A 34 10.35 10.81 -10.74
C ILE A 34 8.84 10.61 -10.47
N ALA A 35 8.00 10.61 -11.51
CA ALA A 35 6.55 10.45 -11.37
C ALA A 35 6.19 9.01 -10.97
N GLU A 36 6.81 8.01 -11.60
CA GLU A 36 6.65 6.59 -11.29
C GLU A 36 7.09 6.28 -9.85
N ARG A 37 8.23 6.83 -9.42
CA ARG A 37 8.68 6.72 -8.02
C ARG A 37 7.66 7.31 -7.04
N GLN A 38 7.11 8.48 -7.35
CA GLN A 38 6.11 9.14 -6.51
C GLN A 38 4.81 8.34 -6.43
N VAL A 39 4.38 7.72 -7.54
CA VAL A 39 3.22 6.81 -7.55
C VAL A 39 3.50 5.58 -6.69
N LEU A 40 4.63 4.90 -6.92
CA LEU A 40 4.97 3.68 -6.19
C LEU A 40 5.09 3.92 -4.68
N LEU A 41 5.71 5.02 -4.26
CA LEU A 41 5.81 5.39 -2.85
C LEU A 41 4.45 5.62 -2.19
N ARG A 42 3.49 6.24 -2.90
CA ARG A 42 2.11 6.40 -2.39
C ARG A 42 1.42 5.06 -2.19
N GLN A 43 1.58 4.13 -3.13
CA GLN A 43 1.01 2.79 -3.07
C GLN A 43 1.64 1.93 -1.97
N LEU A 44 2.95 2.10 -1.70
CA LEU A 44 3.67 1.38 -0.63
C LEU A 44 3.37 1.93 0.76
N GLN A 45 3.27 3.25 0.91
CA GLN A 45 2.84 3.88 2.17
C GLN A 45 1.36 3.57 2.48
N GLY A 46 0.60 3.20 1.43
CA GLY A 46 -0.84 3.11 1.47
C GLY A 46 -1.46 4.47 1.74
N GLU A 47 -2.79 4.54 1.71
CA GLU A 47 -3.52 5.73 2.16
C GLU A 47 -3.41 5.91 3.70
N ALA A 48 -2.20 6.01 4.25
CA ALA A 48 -1.94 6.37 5.65
C ALA A 48 -2.47 7.78 6.02
N GLY A 49 -3.05 8.51 5.05
CA GLY A 49 -3.74 9.78 5.28
C GLY A 49 -5.25 9.70 5.47
N GLN A 50 -5.93 8.57 5.18
CA GLN A 50 -7.42 8.53 5.19
C GLN A 50 -7.99 7.17 5.61
N SER A 51 -7.57 6.63 6.74
CA SER A 51 -8.46 5.76 7.54
C SER A 51 -8.26 6.03 9.02
N CYS A 52 -8.58 7.25 9.42
CA CYS A 52 -9.15 7.48 10.74
C CYS A 52 -10.61 7.04 10.73
N VAL A 53 -10.89 5.76 10.51
CA VAL A 53 -12.07 5.13 11.10
C VAL A 53 -11.56 4.09 12.08
N VAL A 54 -11.63 4.47 13.35
CA VAL A 54 -11.60 3.57 14.48
C VAL A 54 -12.64 2.49 14.22
N THR A 55 -12.22 1.35 13.70
CA THR A 55 -12.83 0.08 14.08
C THR A 55 -11.79 -0.65 14.91
N ASP A 56 -11.71 -0.20 16.15
CA ASP A 56 -11.53 -1.08 17.29
C ASP A 56 -12.48 -2.27 17.11
N SER A 57 -11.95 -3.36 16.56
CA SER A 57 -12.67 -4.61 16.34
C SER A 57 -11.70 -5.80 16.41
N LEU A 58 -10.78 -5.75 17.36
CA LEU A 58 -10.27 -6.96 18.01
C LEU A 58 -10.76 -7.00 19.46
N ARG A 59 -12.09 -6.89 19.62
CA ARG A 59 -12.77 -7.70 20.64
C ARG A 59 -12.71 -9.16 20.19
N ARG A 60 -11.63 -9.85 20.55
CA ARG A 60 -11.72 -11.27 20.87
C ARG A 60 -11.50 -11.38 22.37
N ARG A 61 -12.60 -11.25 23.11
CA ARG A 61 -12.69 -11.64 24.52
C ARG A 61 -12.40 -13.13 24.64
N GLU A 62 -11.49 -13.46 25.55
CA GLU A 62 -11.65 -14.38 26.68
C GLU A 62 -12.60 -15.59 26.50
N HIS A 63 -12.05 -16.81 26.62
CA HIS A 63 -12.57 -18.04 27.26
C HIS A 63 -11.61 -19.16 26.81
N GLU A 64 -10.90 -19.88 27.67
CA GLU A 64 -11.33 -20.66 28.84
C GLU A 64 -10.18 -20.91 29.82
#